data_AF-A0A929IKJ3-F1
#
_entry.id   AF-A0A929IKJ3-F1
#
_cell.length_a   1.000
_cell.length_b   1.000
_cell.length_c   1.000
_cell.angle_alpha   90.00
_cell.angle_beta   90.00
_cell.angle_gamma   90.00
#
_symmetry.space_group_name_H-M   'P 1'
#
loop_
_entity.id
_entity.type
_entity.pdbx_description
1 polymer ?
#
loop_
_entity_poly.entity_id
_entity_poly.type
_entity_poly.pdbx_seq_one_letter_code
_entity_poly.pdbx_strand_id
1 'polypeptide(L)' 'EWYMKVKSRPAFRPLLADSIPGCPPPKHYADLDF' A
#
# COMPACT_ATOMS: atom_id res chain seq x y z
N GLU A 1 -0.04 -3.26 -13.91
CA GLU A 1 -0.93 -4.42 -13.70
C GLU A 1 -0.46 -5.45 -12.64
N TRP A 2 0.76 -6.00 -12.72
CA TRP A 2 1.22 -7.03 -11.77
C TRP A 2 1.22 -6.55 -10.32
N TYR A 3 1.75 -5.35 -10.06
CA TYR A 3 1.83 -4.78 -8.71
C TYR A 3 0.44 -4.48 -8.11
N MET A 4 -0.51 -3.98 -8.91
CA MET A 4 -1.92 -3.82 -8.50
C MET A 4 -2.48 -5.15 -7.98
N LYS A 5 -2.34 -6.23 -8.78
CA LYS A 5 -2.84 -7.57 -8.39
C LYS A 5 -2.21 -8.09 -7.10
N VAL A 6 -0.95 -7.78 -6.83
CA VAL A 6 -0.26 -8.13 -5.58
C VAL A 6 -0.77 -7.28 -4.41
N LYS A 7 -0.90 -5.97 -4.61
CA LYS A 7 -1.33 -4.98 -3.61
C LYS A 7 -2.78 -5.18 -3.16
N SER A 8 -3.67 -5.67 -4.03
CA SER A 8 -5.08 -5.93 -3.71
C SER A 8 -5.32 -7.16 -2.82
N ARG A 9 -4.29 -7.98 -2.54
CA ARG A 9 -4.45 -9.20 -1.73
C ARG A 9 -4.64 -8.86 -0.25
N PRO A 10 -5.50 -9.59 0.50
CA PRO A 10 -5.68 -9.36 1.95
C PRO A 10 -4.38 -9.40 2.76
N ALA A 11 -3.43 -10.25 2.35
CA ALA A 11 -2.11 -10.37 2.98
C ALA A 11 -1.25 -9.10 2.88
N PHE A 12 -1.56 -8.20 1.94
CA PHE A 12 -0.82 -6.95 1.74
C PHE A 12 -1.34 -5.79 2.61
N ARG A 13 -2.54 -5.92 3.19
CA ARG A 13 -3.15 -4.90 4.05
C ARG A 13 -2.29 -4.45 5.24
N PRO A 14 -1.65 -5.34 6.02
CA PRO A 14 -0.79 -4.89 7.12
C PRO A 14 0.39 -4.06 6.61
N LEU A 15 1.00 -4.45 5.48
CA LEU A 15 2.12 -3.71 4.88
C LEU A 15 1.70 -2.31 4.39
N LEU A 16 0.48 -2.18 3.84
CA LEU A 16 -0.06 -0.88 3.43
C LEU A 16 -0.47 0.02 4.61
N ALA A 17 -0.69 -0.58 5.78
CA ALA A 17 -1.01 0.12 7.02
C ALA A 17 0.25 0.53 7.81
N ASP A 18 1.43 0.02 7.44
CA ASP A 18 2.69 0.39 8.08
C ASP A 18 3.01 1.87 7.83
N SER A 19 3.37 2.56 8.92
CA SER A 19 3.82 3.95 8.87
C SER A 19 5.11 4.10 9.65
N ILE A 20 6.07 4.83 9.06
CA ILE A 20 7.39 5.06 9.67
C ILE A 20 7.42 6.52 10.15
N PRO A 21 7.67 6.78 11.45
CA PRO A 21 7.80 8.14 11.96
C PRO A 21 8.86 8.93 11.18
N GLY A 22 8.51 10.13 10.73
CA GLY A 22 9.39 10.98 9.91
C GLY A 22 9.43 10.64 8.42
N CYS A 23 8.74 9.58 7.98
CA CYS A 23 8.60 9.21 6.57
C CYS A 23 7.12 8.99 6.23
N PRO A 24 6.34 10.07 6.00
CA PRO A 24 4.94 9.94 5.64
C PRO A 24 4.82 9.25 4.26
N PRO A 25 3.95 8.25 4.10
CA PRO A 25 3.77 7.58 2.83
C PRO A 25 3.18 8.53 1.78
N PRO A 26 3.47 8.32 0.48
CA PRO A 26 2.80 9.02 -0.60
C PRO A 26 1.27 8.87 -0.53
N LYS A 27 0.52 9.91 -0.93
CA LYS A 27 -0.96 9.92 -0.83
C LYS A 27 -1.65 8.74 -1.52
N HIS A 28 -1.05 8.19 -2.58
CA HIS A 28 -1.56 7.05 -3.35
C HIS A 28 -1.02 5.69 -2.83
N TYR A 29 -0.24 5.67 -1.74
CA TYR A 29 0.40 4.46 -1.25
C TYR A 29 -0.61 3.40 -0.79
N ALA A 30 -1.73 3.80 -0.20
CA ALA A 30 -2.80 2.89 0.19
C ALA A 30 -3.87 2.68 -0.90
N ASP A 31 -3.80 3.43 -2.00
CA ASP A 31 -4.80 3.35 -3.07
C ASP A 31 -4.65 2.06 -3.88
N LEU A 32 -5.75 1.31 -4.03
CA LEU A 32 -5.73 0.03 -4.75
C LEU A 32 -5.98 0.19 -6.25
N ASP A 33 -6.46 1.37 -6.69
CA ASP A 33 -6.91 1.65 -8.06
C ASP A 33 -5.93 2.51 -8.89
N PHE A 34 -4.62 2.40 -8.60
CA PHE A 34 -3.56 3.19 -9.26
C PHE A 34 -3.15 2.69 -10.65
#